data_AF-A0A3B6HQ69-F1
#
_entry.id   AF-A0A3B6HQ69-F1
#
_cell.length_a   1.000
_cell.length_b   1.000
_cell.length_c   1.000
_cell.angle_alpha   90.00
_cell.angle_beta   90.00
_cell.angle_gamma   90.00
#
_symmetry.space_group_name_H-M   'P 1'
#
loop_
_entity.id
_entity.type
_entity.pdbx_description
1 polymer ?
#
loop_
_entity_poly.entity_id
_entity_poly.type
_entity_poly.pdbx_seq_one_letter_code
_entity_poly.pdbx_strand_id
1 'polypeptide(L)'
;MATLRPLTVEDVLRVNGSRRFAAALAAASPFDSLADALLAARCIWLNEVDVTGWLEAFAAHPPIGTTSSSVSKWSKEEQSAALSTATDSTAQELSEWNAKYREKFGFVFMICASGRTAPEVLAELKRRYANRPIVELEAAAEEELKISELRLTKLFSAETAAPPTSGENHISQPDKAAAAGIEVHLEMWKDASSTPAFDNKEFKGWTTLGTSVTNNDGRSGQLMDIVDNVAPGFYRISFNTSKYAPSGFFPYVSIIFEIKRSQTTEHFHVPLLHSPFSFTTYRGS
;
A
#
# COMPACT_ATOMS: atom_id res chain seq x y z
N MET A 1 12.76 7.25 23.87
CA MET A 1 12.19 8.00 22.74
C MET A 1 10.99 8.77 23.26
N ALA A 2 10.75 9.99 22.81
CA ALA A 2 9.56 10.73 23.22
C ALA A 2 8.35 10.12 22.49
N THR A 3 7.38 9.63 23.25
CA THR A 3 6.11 9.13 22.72
C THR A 3 5.37 10.26 21.99
N LEU A 4 4.68 9.92 20.91
CA LEU A 4 3.80 10.87 20.23
C LEU A 4 2.66 11.27 21.18
N ARG A 5 2.12 12.48 20.99
CA ARG A 5 0.95 12.90 21.77
C ARG A 5 -0.21 11.92 21.56
N PRO A 6 -1.03 11.68 22.59
CA PRO A 6 -2.27 10.94 22.42
C PRO A 6 -3.18 11.61 21.38
N LEU A 7 -3.74 10.80 20.48
CA LEU A 7 -4.76 11.22 19.53
C LEU A 7 -6.14 11.23 20.20
N THR A 8 -6.91 12.29 19.97
CA THR A 8 -8.34 12.30 20.28
C THR A 8 -9.16 11.73 19.13
N VAL A 9 -10.40 11.31 19.38
CA VAL A 9 -11.33 10.89 18.30
C VAL A 9 -11.52 12.00 17.26
N GLU A 10 -11.57 13.25 17.71
CA GLU A 10 -11.69 14.43 16.83
C GLU A 10 -10.45 14.63 15.95
N ASP A 11 -9.24 14.41 16.50
CA ASP A 11 -8.01 14.43 15.70
C ASP A 11 -8.07 13.40 14.57
N VAL A 12 -8.58 12.19 14.85
CA VAL A 12 -8.65 11.12 13.85
C VAL A 12 -9.82 11.33 12.86
N LEU A 13 -10.96 11.87 13.28
CA LEU A 13 -12.08 12.19 12.38
C LEU A 13 -11.71 13.22 11.31
N ARG A 14 -10.77 14.10 11.62
CA ARG A 14 -10.20 15.04 10.65
C ARG A 14 -9.37 14.32 9.58
N VAL A 15 -8.69 13.23 9.95
CA VAL A 15 -7.90 12.39 9.05
C VAL A 15 -8.81 11.53 8.17
N ASN A 16 -9.76 10.81 8.79
CA ASN A 16 -10.61 9.81 8.15
C ASN A 16 -12.03 9.89 8.72
N GLY A 17 -13.03 9.98 7.84
CA GLY A 17 -14.43 10.21 8.25
C GLY A 17 -15.09 9.06 9.02
N SER A 18 -14.49 7.87 9.06
CA SER A 18 -15.03 6.71 9.77
C SER A 18 -14.95 6.89 11.28
N ARG A 19 -16.11 6.92 11.94
CA ARG A 19 -16.21 7.00 13.41
C ARG A 19 -15.63 5.77 14.09
N ARG A 20 -15.80 4.59 13.47
CA ARG A 20 -15.26 3.33 13.98
C ARG A 20 -13.74 3.33 13.95
N PHE A 21 -13.16 3.75 12.83
CA PHE A 21 -11.71 3.93 12.71
C PHE A 21 -11.18 4.96 13.71
N ALA A 22 -11.85 6.10 13.82
CA ALA A 22 -11.45 7.18 14.71
C ALA A 22 -11.47 6.78 16.18
N ALA A 23 -12.52 6.09 16.63
CA ALA A 23 -12.62 5.58 17.99
C ALA A 23 -11.51 4.56 18.29
N ALA A 24 -11.28 3.60 17.39
CA ALA A 24 -10.27 2.55 17.58
C ALA A 24 -8.85 3.12 17.59
N LEU A 25 -8.49 4.00 16.65
CA LEU A 25 -7.14 4.55 16.57
C LEU A 25 -6.83 5.49 17.74
N ALA A 26 -7.81 6.30 18.18
CA ALA A 26 -7.66 7.14 19.37
C ALA A 26 -7.48 6.29 20.64
N ALA A 27 -8.21 5.18 20.76
CA ALA A 27 -8.07 4.26 21.89
C ALA A 27 -6.73 3.50 21.91
N ALA A 28 -6.13 3.27 20.73
CA ALA A 28 -4.81 2.64 20.61
C ALA A 28 -3.64 3.61 20.87
N SER A 29 -3.91 4.92 20.95
CA SER A 29 -2.93 5.98 21.22
C SER A 29 -2.65 6.12 22.73
N PRO A 30 -1.46 6.59 23.19
CA PRO A 30 -0.32 7.12 22.42
C PRO A 30 0.52 6.06 21.73
N PHE A 31 1.25 6.47 20.69
CA PHE A 31 2.19 5.62 19.94
C PHE A 31 3.64 6.05 20.18
N ASP A 32 4.57 5.10 20.12
CA ASP A 32 6.00 5.38 20.32
C ASP A 32 6.62 6.13 19.14
N SER A 33 6.10 5.93 17.93
CA SER A 33 6.58 6.58 16.71
C SER A 33 5.49 6.76 15.65
N LEU A 34 5.78 7.56 14.61
CA LEU A 34 4.90 7.67 13.44
C LEU A 34 4.72 6.32 12.75
N ALA A 35 5.77 5.50 12.70
CA ALA A 35 5.70 4.17 12.11
C ALA A 35 4.70 3.27 12.86
N ASP A 36 4.69 3.34 14.20
CA ASP A 36 3.74 2.59 15.03
C ASP A 36 2.31 3.11 14.86
N ALA A 37 2.12 4.43 14.75
CA ALA A 37 0.82 5.03 14.49
C ALA A 37 0.25 4.61 13.12
N LEU A 38 1.07 4.63 12.06
CA LEU A 38 0.68 4.19 10.72
C LEU A 38 0.41 2.67 10.68
N LEU A 39 1.20 1.89 11.41
CA LEU A 39 0.96 0.45 11.54
C LEU A 39 -0.38 0.15 12.22
N ALA A 40 -0.67 0.81 13.35
CA ALA A 40 -1.94 0.66 14.04
C ALA A 40 -3.11 1.08 13.13
N ALA A 41 -2.98 2.20 12.41
CA ALA A 41 -3.97 2.65 11.43
C ALA A 41 -4.24 1.59 10.36
N ARG A 42 -3.21 1.00 9.74
CA ARG A 42 -3.38 -0.09 8.76
C ARG A 42 -4.14 -1.28 9.36
N CYS A 43 -3.73 -1.72 10.55
CA CYS A 43 -4.33 -2.90 11.20
C CYS A 43 -5.81 -2.67 11.50
N ILE A 44 -6.14 -1.54 12.10
CA ILE A 44 -7.53 -1.18 12.44
C ILE A 44 -8.37 -1.06 11.16
N TRP A 45 -7.88 -0.33 10.15
CA TRP A 45 -8.63 -0.09 8.92
C TRP A 45 -8.97 -1.38 8.17
N LEU A 46 -8.03 -2.32 8.09
CA LEU A 46 -8.17 -3.55 7.31
C LEU A 46 -8.87 -4.69 8.07
N ASN A 47 -8.80 -4.71 9.40
CA ASN A 47 -9.29 -5.85 10.20
C ASN A 47 -10.49 -5.51 11.09
N GLU A 48 -10.63 -4.25 11.50
CA GLU A 48 -11.65 -3.86 12.48
C GLU A 48 -12.74 -2.98 11.89
N VAL A 49 -12.46 -2.22 10.83
CA VAL A 49 -13.45 -1.35 10.16
C VAL A 49 -14.20 -2.17 9.11
N ASP A 50 -15.53 -2.20 9.25
CA ASP A 50 -16.40 -2.88 8.31
C ASP A 50 -16.79 -1.99 7.12
N VAL A 51 -17.56 -2.56 6.19
CA VAL A 51 -18.06 -1.85 5.01
C VAL A 51 -18.82 -0.58 5.37
N THR A 52 -19.55 -0.55 6.49
CA THR A 52 -20.27 0.66 6.94
C THR A 52 -19.29 1.77 7.30
N GLY A 53 -18.22 1.42 8.03
CA GLY A 53 -17.15 2.36 8.35
C GLY A 53 -16.39 2.84 7.11
N TRP A 54 -16.16 1.98 6.11
CA TRP A 54 -15.55 2.39 4.85
C TRP A 54 -16.43 3.38 4.07
N LEU A 55 -17.73 3.08 3.92
CA LEU A 55 -18.67 3.96 3.22
C LEU A 55 -18.84 5.30 3.94
N GLU A 56 -18.80 5.30 5.27
CA GLU A 56 -18.79 6.52 6.07
C GLU A 56 -17.56 7.39 5.78
N ALA A 57 -16.36 6.78 5.71
CA ALA A 57 -15.15 7.50 5.33
C ALA A 57 -15.28 8.09 3.93
N PHE A 58 -15.73 7.31 2.93
CA PHE A 58 -15.87 7.78 1.56
C PHE A 58 -16.84 8.97 1.44
N ALA A 59 -17.95 8.94 2.20
CA ALA A 59 -18.93 10.01 2.20
C ALA A 59 -18.40 11.34 2.74
N ALA A 60 -17.31 11.33 3.50
CA ALA A 60 -16.65 12.54 3.98
C ALA A 60 -15.79 13.24 2.91
N HIS A 61 -15.57 12.61 1.74
CA HIS A 61 -14.78 13.19 0.66
C HIS A 61 -15.62 13.88 -0.40
N PRO A 62 -15.18 15.05 -0.89
CA PRO A 62 -15.79 15.67 -2.04
C PRO A 62 -15.37 14.92 -3.33
N PRO A 63 -16.23 14.91 -4.37
CA PRO A 63 -15.83 14.39 -5.68
C PRO A 63 -14.61 15.13 -6.23
N ILE A 64 -13.71 14.40 -6.90
CA ILE A 64 -12.51 14.99 -7.50
C ILE A 64 -12.89 16.00 -8.58
N GLY A 65 -12.27 17.18 -8.53
CA GLY A 65 -12.52 18.26 -9.50
C GLY A 65 -13.58 19.27 -9.06
N THR A 66 -14.15 19.13 -7.86
CA THR A 66 -15.10 20.11 -7.31
C THR A 66 -14.39 21.21 -6.51
N THR A 67 -14.75 22.47 -6.76
CA THR A 67 -14.22 23.65 -6.06
C THR A 67 -15.24 24.23 -5.09
N SER A 68 -15.77 23.41 -4.17
CA SER A 68 -16.66 23.92 -3.12
C SER A 68 -15.87 24.61 -2.00
N SER A 69 -16.42 25.69 -1.45
CA SER A 69 -15.88 26.37 -0.27
C SER A 69 -15.86 25.48 0.97
N SER A 70 -16.71 24.45 1.02
CA SER A 70 -16.82 23.46 2.10
C SER A 70 -15.74 22.36 2.08
N VAL A 71 -14.86 22.34 1.07
CA VAL A 71 -13.79 21.35 0.97
C VAL A 71 -12.67 21.65 1.99
N SER A 72 -12.28 20.64 2.76
CA SER A 72 -11.20 20.74 3.76
C SER A 72 -9.89 21.21 3.12
N LYS A 73 -9.01 21.84 3.92
CA LYS A 73 -7.69 22.28 3.44
C LYS A 73 -6.87 21.10 2.88
N TRP A 74 -6.92 19.93 3.52
CA TRP A 74 -6.22 18.74 3.04
C TRP A 74 -6.76 18.26 1.70
N SER A 75 -8.08 18.19 1.51
CA SER A 75 -8.66 17.79 0.23
C SER A 75 -8.30 18.76 -0.91
N LYS A 76 -8.18 20.07 -0.63
CA LYS A 76 -7.68 21.05 -1.62
C LYS A 76 -6.22 20.80 -1.99
N GLU A 77 -5.36 20.51 -1.01
CA GLU A 77 -3.95 20.18 -1.25
C GLU A 77 -3.80 18.87 -2.03
N GLU A 78 -4.53 17.82 -1.63
CA GLU A 78 -4.52 16.49 -2.24
C GLU A 78 -4.92 16.52 -3.71
N GLN A 79 -5.89 17.37 -4.08
CA GLN A 79 -6.38 17.49 -5.46
C GLN A 79 -5.71 18.61 -6.26
N SER A 80 -4.73 19.31 -5.68
CA SER A 80 -4.15 20.53 -6.28
C SER A 80 -3.57 20.30 -7.68
N ALA A 81 -2.82 19.22 -7.88
CA ALA A 81 -2.25 18.85 -9.18
C ALA A 81 -3.33 18.49 -10.21
N ALA A 82 -4.39 17.81 -9.79
CA ALA A 82 -5.51 17.48 -10.66
C ALA A 82 -6.29 18.75 -11.06
N LEU A 83 -6.51 19.68 -10.14
CA LEU A 83 -7.20 20.94 -10.41
C LEU A 83 -6.38 21.87 -11.32
N SER A 84 -5.06 21.95 -11.13
CA SER A 84 -4.20 22.85 -11.92
C SER A 84 -3.93 22.35 -13.35
N THR A 85 -4.09 21.05 -13.60
CA THR A 85 -3.85 20.42 -14.90
C THR A 85 -5.13 20.11 -15.68
N ALA A 86 -6.30 20.46 -15.13
CA ALA A 86 -7.58 20.27 -15.79
C ALA A 86 -7.78 21.31 -16.90
N THR A 87 -8.04 20.84 -18.13
CA THR A 87 -8.64 21.64 -19.19
C THR A 87 -10.17 21.62 -19.03
N ASP A 88 -10.88 22.55 -19.67
CA ASP A 88 -12.36 22.56 -19.65
C ASP A 88 -12.95 21.21 -20.11
N SER A 89 -12.34 20.59 -21.13
CA SER A 89 -12.72 19.27 -21.63
C SER A 89 -12.49 18.17 -20.59
N THR A 90 -11.31 18.13 -19.95
CA THR A 90 -10.99 17.10 -18.96
C THR A 90 -11.84 17.26 -17.69
N ALA A 91 -12.12 18.50 -17.28
CA ALA A 91 -13.00 18.79 -16.15
C ALA A 91 -14.44 18.34 -16.41
N GLN A 92 -14.97 18.61 -17.61
CA GLN A 92 -16.29 18.15 -18.03
C GLN A 92 -16.37 16.61 -18.05
N GLU A 93 -15.37 15.94 -18.64
CA GLU A 93 -15.32 14.48 -18.65
C GLU A 93 -15.23 13.90 -17.23
N LEU A 94 -14.39 14.46 -16.35
CA LEU A 94 -14.31 14.04 -14.95
C LEU A 94 -15.65 14.16 -14.25
N SER A 95 -16.40 15.25 -14.48
CA SER A 95 -17.74 15.44 -13.91
C SER A 95 -18.72 14.35 -14.37
N GLU A 96 -18.80 14.11 -15.69
CA GLU A 96 -19.67 13.08 -16.27
C GLU A 96 -19.33 11.67 -15.78
N TRP A 97 -18.04 11.37 -15.69
CA TRP A 97 -17.57 10.06 -15.26
C TRP A 97 -17.72 9.85 -13.76
N ASN A 98 -17.56 10.89 -12.93
CA ASN A 98 -17.90 10.84 -11.51
C ASN A 98 -19.39 10.54 -11.31
N ALA A 99 -20.28 11.14 -12.12
CA ALA A 99 -21.72 10.86 -12.06
C ALA A 99 -22.01 9.37 -12.39
N LYS A 100 -21.44 8.85 -13.49
CA LYS A 100 -21.57 7.43 -13.87
C LYS A 100 -21.01 6.49 -12.79
N TYR A 101 -19.84 6.82 -12.24
CA TYR A 101 -19.21 6.03 -11.19
C TYR A 101 -20.13 5.93 -9.97
N ARG A 102 -20.66 7.08 -9.51
CA ARG A 102 -21.55 7.13 -8.35
C ARG A 102 -22.85 6.39 -8.58
N GLU A 103 -23.42 6.48 -9.78
CA GLU A 103 -24.61 5.72 -10.17
C GLU A 103 -24.37 4.21 -10.10
N LYS A 104 -23.21 3.74 -10.62
CA LYS A 104 -22.89 2.31 -10.65
C LYS A 104 -22.53 1.74 -9.27
N PHE A 105 -21.67 2.42 -8.52
CA PHE A 105 -21.06 1.88 -7.30
C PHE A 105 -21.72 2.37 -6.01
N GLY A 106 -22.49 3.46 -6.06
CA GLY A 106 -23.21 4.01 -4.91
C GLY A 106 -22.39 4.92 -3.99
N PHE A 107 -21.10 5.15 -4.28
CA PHE A 107 -20.22 6.03 -3.53
C PHE A 107 -19.33 6.88 -4.47
N VAL A 108 -18.65 7.89 -3.93
CA VAL A 108 -17.77 8.79 -4.70
C VAL A 108 -16.49 8.06 -5.15
N PHE A 109 -15.91 8.45 -6.28
CA PHE A 109 -14.66 7.84 -6.73
C PHE A 109 -13.51 8.18 -5.78
N MET A 110 -12.94 7.14 -5.17
CA MET A 110 -11.83 7.26 -4.22
C MET A 110 -10.49 7.01 -4.90
N ILE A 111 -9.59 7.98 -4.81
CA ILE A 111 -8.20 7.87 -5.23
C ILE A 111 -7.33 8.81 -4.39
N CYS A 112 -6.14 8.36 -3.99
CA CYS A 112 -5.11 9.23 -3.47
C CYS A 112 -4.59 10.13 -4.60
N ALA A 113 -5.19 11.31 -4.73
CA ALA A 113 -4.94 12.27 -5.80
C ALA A 113 -3.61 13.02 -5.67
N SER A 114 -2.93 12.91 -4.52
CA SER A 114 -1.68 13.62 -4.24
C SER A 114 -0.64 13.35 -5.34
N GLY A 115 -0.24 14.41 -6.05
CA GLY A 115 0.74 14.33 -7.15
C GLY A 115 0.19 13.84 -8.50
N ARG A 116 -1.10 13.51 -8.61
CA ARG A 116 -1.71 13.06 -9.86
C ARG A 116 -2.34 14.21 -10.64
N THR A 117 -2.20 14.16 -11.94
CA THR A 117 -2.82 15.10 -12.89
C THR A 117 -4.27 14.73 -13.19
N ALA A 118 -5.05 15.67 -13.73
CA ALA A 118 -6.45 15.44 -14.08
C ALA A 118 -6.63 14.30 -15.09
N PRO A 119 -5.81 14.21 -16.17
CA PRO A 119 -5.89 13.10 -17.12
C PRO A 119 -5.56 11.73 -16.49
N GLU A 120 -4.60 11.66 -15.56
CA GLU A 120 -4.27 10.41 -14.85
C GLU A 120 -5.42 9.95 -13.96
N VAL A 121 -6.05 10.89 -13.23
CA VAL A 121 -7.24 10.58 -12.43
C VAL A 121 -8.38 10.09 -13.32
N LEU A 122 -8.64 10.77 -14.44
CA LEU A 122 -9.68 10.39 -15.39
C LEU A 122 -9.42 9.00 -15.99
N ALA A 123 -8.16 8.70 -16.34
CA ALA A 123 -7.76 7.40 -16.86
C ALA A 123 -8.00 6.29 -15.82
N GLU A 124 -7.63 6.51 -14.56
CA GLU A 124 -7.82 5.53 -13.50
C GLU A 124 -9.30 5.32 -13.17
N LEU A 125 -10.09 6.40 -13.17
CA LEU A 125 -11.54 6.31 -13.00
C LEU A 125 -12.18 5.47 -14.12
N LYS A 126 -11.85 5.74 -15.39
CA LYS A 126 -12.34 4.96 -16.54
C LYS A 126 -11.91 3.50 -16.46
N ARG A 127 -10.66 3.22 -16.06
CA ARG A 127 -10.12 1.86 -15.90
C ARG A 127 -10.87 1.09 -14.80
N ARG A 128 -11.03 1.70 -13.63
CA ARG A 128 -11.73 1.11 -12.47
C ARG A 128 -13.23 1.02 -12.66
N TYR A 129 -13.82 1.82 -13.55
CA TYR A 129 -15.22 1.68 -13.89
C TYR A 129 -15.58 0.29 -14.44
N ALA A 130 -14.63 -0.46 -15.01
CA ALA A 130 -14.85 -1.83 -15.46
C ALA A 130 -14.95 -2.85 -14.29
N ASN A 131 -14.57 -2.47 -13.07
CA ASN A 131 -14.56 -3.38 -11.93
C ASN A 131 -15.97 -3.87 -11.55
N ARG A 132 -15.98 -5.04 -10.89
CA ARG A 132 -17.14 -5.53 -10.14
C ARG A 132 -17.29 -4.70 -8.86
N PRO A 133 -18.52 -4.45 -8.36
CA PRO A 133 -18.72 -3.60 -7.19
C PRO A 133 -17.90 -3.99 -5.95
N ILE A 134 -17.76 -5.29 -5.67
CA ILE A 134 -16.97 -5.76 -4.51
C ILE A 134 -15.48 -5.43 -4.64
N VAL A 135 -14.91 -5.62 -5.84
CA VAL A 135 -13.50 -5.31 -6.12
C VAL A 135 -13.26 -3.80 -6.04
N GLU A 136 -14.24 -3.01 -6.48
CA GLU A 136 -14.12 -1.55 -6.44
C GLU A 136 -14.24 -0.99 -5.02
N LEU A 137 -15.07 -1.61 -4.18
CA LEU A 137 -15.18 -1.25 -2.77
C LEU A 137 -13.85 -1.46 -2.04
N GLU A 138 -13.20 -2.61 -2.27
CA GLU A 138 -11.88 -2.92 -1.72
C GLU A 138 -10.81 -1.94 -2.23
N ALA A 139 -10.78 -1.67 -3.54
CA ALA A 139 -9.87 -0.70 -4.12
C ALA A 139 -10.08 0.72 -3.55
N ALA A 140 -11.32 1.13 -3.33
CA ALA A 140 -11.63 2.42 -2.71
C ALA A 140 -11.15 2.48 -1.25
N ALA A 141 -11.29 1.39 -0.50
CA ALA A 141 -10.78 1.30 0.87
C ALA A 141 -9.26 1.38 0.94
N GLU A 142 -8.54 0.79 -0.02
CA GLU A 142 -7.08 0.92 -0.12
C GLU A 142 -6.64 2.35 -0.45
N GLU A 143 -7.36 3.05 -1.33
CA GLU A 143 -7.08 4.45 -1.64
C GLU A 143 -7.37 5.37 -0.44
N GLU A 144 -8.43 5.11 0.31
CA GLU A 144 -8.73 5.84 1.55
C GLU A 144 -7.67 5.64 2.63
N LEU A 145 -7.10 4.44 2.73
CA LEU A 145 -5.98 4.18 3.63
C LEU A 145 -4.76 5.03 3.26
N LYS A 146 -4.39 5.11 1.96
CA LYS A 146 -3.28 5.97 1.50
C LYS A 146 -3.50 7.44 1.87
N ILE A 147 -4.72 7.94 1.71
CA ILE A 147 -5.08 9.31 2.09
C ILE A 147 -4.95 9.50 3.60
N SER A 148 -5.45 8.53 4.38
CA SER A 148 -5.39 8.55 5.85
C SER A 148 -3.93 8.58 6.35
N GLU A 149 -3.02 7.82 5.74
CA GLU A 149 -1.60 7.82 6.10
C GLU A 149 -0.91 9.16 5.80
N LEU A 150 -1.21 9.77 4.65
CA LEU A 150 -0.71 11.10 4.31
C LEU A 150 -1.19 12.15 5.31
N ARG A 151 -2.46 12.09 5.70
CA ARG A 151 -3.06 13.01 6.68
C ARG A 151 -2.51 12.78 8.08
N LEU A 152 -2.34 11.54 8.53
CA LEU A 152 -1.71 11.22 9.82
C LEU A 152 -0.27 11.74 9.88
N THR A 153 0.50 11.52 8.82
CA THR A 153 1.88 12.04 8.72
C THR A 153 1.89 13.56 8.88
N LYS A 154 1.03 14.27 8.14
CA LYS A 154 0.89 15.73 8.25
C LYS A 154 0.46 16.18 9.64
N LEU A 155 -0.49 15.48 10.26
CA LEU A 155 -0.98 15.78 11.61
C LEU A 155 0.16 15.77 12.63
N PHE A 156 0.99 14.72 12.61
CA PHE A 156 2.13 14.61 13.52
C PHE A 156 3.29 15.55 13.16
N SER A 157 3.53 15.84 11.88
CA SER A 157 4.60 16.77 11.45
C SER A 157 4.28 18.25 11.72
N ALA A 158 3.03 18.67 11.57
CA ALA A 158 2.61 20.06 11.79
C ALA A 158 2.77 20.49 13.25
N GLU A 159 2.78 19.55 14.19
CA GLU A 159 2.88 19.82 15.63
C GLU A 159 4.30 19.66 16.18
N THR A 160 5.23 19.05 15.45
CA THR A 160 6.67 19.12 15.77
C THR A 160 7.30 20.48 15.45
N ALA A 161 6.58 21.34 14.70
CA ALA A 161 7.03 22.68 14.32
C ALA A 161 6.65 23.76 15.37
N ALA A 162 7.13 23.63 16.60
CA ALA A 162 7.38 24.80 17.46
C ALA A 162 8.72 25.43 17.03
N PRO A 163 8.89 26.77 17.06
CA PRO A 163 9.91 27.43 16.23
C PRO A 163 11.33 27.18 16.73
N PRO A 164 12.28 26.88 15.83
CA PRO A 164 13.64 27.37 15.96
C PRO A 164 13.96 28.36 14.84
N THR A 165 14.78 29.34 15.21
CA THR A 165 15.47 30.30 14.35
C THR A 165 16.15 29.65 13.14
N SER A 166 15.91 30.24 11.96
CA SER A 166 16.79 30.29 10.77
C SER A 166 17.54 29.01 10.37
N GLY A 167 17.12 28.39 9.26
CA GLY A 167 17.94 27.41 8.54
C GLY A 167 17.16 26.66 7.46
N GLU A 168 17.19 27.21 6.24
CA GLU A 168 17.07 26.58 4.92
C GLU A 168 16.13 25.37 4.69
N ASN A 169 15.23 25.57 3.73
CA ASN A 169 14.29 24.58 3.19
C ASN A 169 14.98 23.33 2.62
N HIS A 170 14.61 22.15 3.11
CA HIS A 170 14.63 20.92 2.33
C HIS A 170 13.35 20.13 2.61
N ILE A 171 12.43 20.08 1.64
CA ILE A 171 11.29 19.17 1.68
C ILE A 171 11.82 17.81 1.24
N SER A 172 12.20 16.98 2.20
CA SER A 172 12.40 15.55 1.98
C SER A 172 11.02 14.89 1.99
N GLN A 173 10.68 14.19 0.91
CA GLN A 173 9.51 13.30 0.87
C GLN A 173 9.64 12.29 2.03
N PRO A 174 8.54 11.86 2.69
CA PRO A 174 8.61 10.73 3.61
C PRO A 174 8.85 9.48 2.76
N ASP A 175 10.11 9.04 2.74
CA ASP A 175 10.52 7.85 2.03
C ASP A 175 9.60 6.69 2.38
N LYS A 176 9.07 6.03 1.34
CA LYS A 176 8.89 4.58 1.38
C LYS A 176 10.21 4.02 1.89
N ALA A 177 10.33 3.72 3.18
CA ALA A 177 11.48 2.98 3.67
C ALA A 177 11.40 1.61 3.03
N ALA A 178 12.06 1.47 1.87
CA ALA A 178 12.14 0.21 1.19
C ALA A 178 12.86 -0.76 2.14
N ALA A 179 12.39 -2.00 2.17
CA ALA A 179 12.75 -2.93 3.22
C ALA A 179 14.19 -3.45 3.05
N ALA A 180 15.16 -2.60 3.39
CA ALA A 180 16.59 -2.87 3.28
C ALA A 180 17.05 -3.84 4.37
N GLY A 181 18.07 -4.64 4.07
CA GLY A 181 18.66 -5.55 5.04
C GLY A 181 17.88 -6.85 5.27
N ILE A 182 16.81 -7.12 4.53
CA ILE A 182 16.07 -8.39 4.56
C ILE A 182 16.89 -9.46 3.86
N GLU A 183 17.11 -10.60 4.53
CA GLU A 183 17.72 -11.77 3.91
C GLU A 183 16.71 -12.44 2.97
N VAL A 184 17.17 -12.73 1.75
CA VAL A 184 16.38 -13.39 0.71
C VAL A 184 17.09 -14.68 0.32
N HIS A 185 16.36 -15.79 0.30
CA HIS A 185 16.89 -17.10 -0.04
C HIS A 185 16.03 -17.73 -1.14
N LEU A 186 16.69 -18.20 -2.20
CA LEU A 186 16.04 -18.89 -3.32
C LEU A 186 16.46 -20.34 -3.38
N GLU A 187 15.46 -21.21 -3.55
CA GLU A 187 15.63 -22.66 -3.67
C GLU A 187 14.81 -23.21 -4.84
N MET A 188 15.23 -24.35 -5.37
CA MET A 188 14.51 -25.12 -6.38
C MET A 188 14.24 -26.53 -5.89
N TRP A 189 13.06 -27.05 -6.21
CA TRP A 189 12.67 -28.41 -5.90
C TRP A 189 13.45 -29.41 -6.77
N LYS A 190 14.04 -30.43 -6.14
CA LYS A 190 14.92 -31.43 -6.77
C LYS A 190 14.19 -32.30 -7.78
N ASP A 191 12.92 -32.59 -7.54
CA ASP A 191 12.13 -33.46 -8.42
C ASP A 191 11.21 -32.63 -9.32
N ALA A 192 11.69 -32.29 -10.51
CA ALA A 192 10.89 -31.56 -11.50
C ALA A 192 9.67 -32.34 -12.03
N SER A 193 9.51 -33.63 -11.67
CA SER A 193 8.41 -34.48 -12.12
C SER A 193 7.25 -34.59 -11.13
N SER A 194 7.41 -34.10 -9.89
CA SER A 194 6.36 -34.10 -8.86
C SER A 194 6.20 -32.74 -8.20
N THR A 195 4.96 -32.35 -7.94
CA THR A 195 4.65 -31.13 -7.18
C THR A 195 5.07 -31.33 -5.71
N PRO A 196 5.72 -30.35 -5.06
CA PRO A 196 5.97 -30.41 -3.63
C PRO A 196 4.67 -30.66 -2.86
N ALA A 197 4.59 -31.76 -2.11
CA ALA A 197 3.39 -32.19 -1.40
C ALA A 197 3.64 -32.29 0.12
N PHE A 198 2.58 -32.04 0.90
CA PHE A 198 2.61 -32.04 2.38
C PHE A 198 2.59 -33.44 3.01
N ASP A 199 2.44 -34.49 2.21
CA ASP A 199 2.48 -35.89 2.64
C ASP A 199 3.90 -36.44 2.81
N ASN A 200 4.88 -35.77 2.22
CA ASN A 200 6.29 -36.03 2.44
C ASN A 200 6.65 -35.68 3.89
N LYS A 201 6.73 -36.72 4.74
CA LYS A 201 7.14 -36.64 6.15
C LYS A 201 8.46 -35.90 6.37
N GLU A 202 9.23 -35.67 5.30
CA GLU A 202 10.38 -34.79 5.29
C GLU A 202 10.35 -33.88 4.04
N PHE A 203 10.11 -32.58 4.22
CA PHE A 203 10.14 -31.54 3.17
C PHE A 203 11.57 -31.25 2.64
N LYS A 204 12.42 -32.29 2.46
CA LYS A 204 13.87 -32.22 2.19
C LYS A 204 14.26 -32.13 0.70
N GLY A 205 13.28 -31.91 -0.17
CA GLY A 205 13.48 -31.87 -1.62
C GLY A 205 13.96 -30.52 -2.18
N TRP A 206 14.30 -29.53 -1.36
CA TRP A 206 14.78 -28.23 -1.83
C TRP A 206 16.31 -28.19 -1.98
N THR A 207 16.80 -27.53 -3.02
CA THR A 207 18.21 -27.23 -3.28
C THR A 207 18.39 -25.71 -3.33
N THR A 208 19.29 -25.17 -2.52
CA THR A 208 19.63 -23.74 -2.55
C THR A 208 20.23 -23.35 -3.91
N LEU A 209 19.68 -22.29 -4.50
CA LEU A 209 20.24 -21.65 -5.69
C LEU A 209 21.07 -20.41 -5.34
N GLY A 210 20.62 -19.62 -4.35
CA GLY A 210 21.38 -18.46 -3.89
C GLY A 210 20.73 -17.71 -2.74
N THR A 211 21.51 -16.81 -2.15
CA THR A 211 21.11 -15.97 -1.02
C THR A 211 21.55 -14.53 -1.26
N SER A 212 20.76 -13.56 -0.83
CA SER A 212 21.13 -12.14 -0.89
C SER A 212 20.54 -11.36 0.28
N VAL A 213 20.87 -10.07 0.35
CA VAL A 213 20.28 -9.12 1.29
C VAL A 213 19.74 -7.95 0.48
N THR A 214 18.54 -7.47 0.82
CA THR A 214 17.92 -6.35 0.11
C THR A 214 18.70 -5.04 0.31
N ASN A 215 18.80 -4.24 -0.75
CA ASN A 215 19.44 -2.93 -0.71
C ASN A 215 18.48 -1.83 -0.18
N ASN A 216 18.93 -0.58 -0.16
CA ASN A 216 18.14 0.58 0.30
C ASN A 216 16.87 0.84 -0.53
N ASP A 217 16.76 0.24 -1.71
CA ASP A 217 15.56 0.29 -2.57
C ASP A 217 14.67 -0.96 -2.39
N GLY A 218 14.97 -1.82 -1.42
CA GLY A 218 14.22 -3.05 -1.14
C GLY A 218 14.40 -4.15 -2.19
N ARG A 219 15.38 -4.00 -3.09
CA ARG A 219 15.67 -4.99 -4.14
C ARG A 219 16.64 -6.04 -3.63
N SER A 220 16.35 -7.31 -3.89
CA SER A 220 17.30 -8.39 -3.64
C SER A 220 18.54 -8.25 -4.51
N GLY A 221 19.67 -8.76 -4.02
CA GLY A 221 20.84 -8.98 -4.87
C GLY A 221 20.60 -10.12 -5.87
N GLN A 222 21.63 -10.47 -6.63
CA GLN A 222 21.60 -11.59 -7.55
C GLN A 222 21.45 -12.92 -6.78
N LEU A 223 20.40 -13.68 -7.09
CA LEU A 223 20.06 -14.96 -6.44
C LEU A 223 20.38 -16.19 -7.31
N MET A 224 20.71 -15.98 -8.58
CA MET A 224 21.10 -17.01 -9.55
C MET A 224 22.10 -16.41 -10.53
N ASP A 225 22.90 -17.24 -11.18
CA ASP A 225 23.74 -16.80 -12.30
C ASP A 225 22.89 -16.24 -13.44
N ILE A 226 23.45 -15.28 -14.19
CA ILE A 226 22.79 -14.76 -15.39
C ILE A 226 22.80 -15.88 -16.43
N VAL A 227 21.61 -16.40 -16.74
CA VAL A 227 21.39 -17.48 -17.70
C VAL A 227 20.40 -17.03 -18.78
N ASP A 228 20.61 -17.48 -20.02
CA ASP A 228 19.68 -17.21 -21.12
C ASP A 228 18.36 -17.97 -20.96
N ASN A 229 18.39 -19.11 -20.23
CA ASN A 229 17.23 -19.93 -19.96
C ASN A 229 17.21 -20.40 -18.50
N VAL A 230 16.16 -20.07 -17.77
CA VAL A 230 15.91 -20.62 -16.44
C VAL A 230 15.30 -22.02 -16.56
N ALA A 231 15.68 -22.93 -15.66
CA ALA A 231 15.15 -24.29 -15.66
C ALA A 231 13.64 -24.29 -15.31
N PRO A 232 12.81 -25.07 -16.00
CA PRO A 232 11.42 -25.25 -15.58
C PRO A 232 11.35 -26.09 -14.29
N GLY A 233 10.41 -25.76 -13.40
CA GLY A 233 10.21 -26.46 -12.14
C GLY A 233 9.58 -25.61 -11.04
N PHE A 234 9.60 -26.13 -9.81
CA PHE A 234 9.07 -25.43 -8.64
C PHE A 234 10.20 -24.72 -7.89
N TYR A 235 9.96 -23.45 -7.59
CA TYR A 235 10.88 -22.55 -6.91
C TYR A 235 10.26 -22.09 -5.60
N ARG A 236 11.12 -21.84 -4.62
CA ARG A 236 10.74 -21.22 -3.34
C ARG A 236 11.64 -20.04 -3.09
N ILE A 237 11.05 -18.85 -3.01
CA ILE A 237 11.72 -17.65 -2.54
C ILE A 237 11.26 -17.34 -1.12
N SER A 238 12.21 -17.07 -0.24
CA SER A 238 11.94 -16.86 1.17
C SER A 238 12.57 -15.58 1.69
N PHE A 239 11.87 -14.89 2.58
CA PHE A 239 12.23 -13.58 3.13
C PHE A 239 12.26 -13.64 4.65
N ASN A 240 13.38 -13.21 5.25
CA ASN A 240 13.50 -13.06 6.70
C ASN A 240 12.89 -11.74 7.16
N THR A 241 11.56 -11.72 7.27
CA THR A 241 10.76 -10.53 7.54
C THR A 241 10.87 -10.06 8.99
N SER A 242 11.28 -10.91 9.93
CA SER A 242 11.47 -10.55 11.33
C SER A 242 12.48 -9.40 11.54
N LYS A 243 13.48 -9.26 10.66
CA LYS A 243 14.43 -8.14 10.74
C LYS A 243 13.80 -6.79 10.37
N TYR A 244 12.77 -6.80 9.52
CA TYR A 244 12.03 -5.62 9.09
C TYR A 244 10.83 -5.32 9.99
N ALA A 245 10.16 -6.37 10.48
CA ALA A 245 9.04 -6.27 11.41
C ALA A 245 9.24 -7.26 12.59
N PRO A 246 10.08 -6.92 13.59
CA PRO A 246 10.40 -7.83 14.69
C PRO A 246 9.21 -8.26 15.55
N SER A 247 8.19 -7.41 15.63
CA SER A 247 6.90 -7.66 16.29
C SER A 247 5.83 -8.20 15.34
N GLY A 248 6.18 -8.46 14.07
CA GLY A 248 5.26 -8.97 13.06
C GLY A 248 4.89 -10.43 13.29
N PHE A 249 3.66 -10.76 12.92
CA PHE A 249 3.11 -12.11 12.94
C PHE A 249 3.84 -13.07 12.00
N PHE A 250 4.40 -12.56 10.91
CA PHE A 250 5.21 -13.33 9.98
C PHE A 250 6.70 -13.07 10.24
N PRO A 251 7.39 -13.89 11.05
CA PRO A 251 8.84 -13.77 11.21
C PRO A 251 9.60 -14.24 9.96
N TYR A 252 8.93 -15.01 9.10
CA TYR A 252 9.45 -15.55 7.85
C TYR A 252 8.31 -15.71 6.85
N VAL A 253 8.55 -15.42 5.57
CA VAL A 253 7.59 -15.64 4.48
C VAL A 253 8.27 -16.43 3.37
N SER A 254 7.66 -17.56 2.99
CA SER A 254 8.08 -18.36 1.83
C SER A 254 6.97 -18.37 0.77
N ILE A 255 7.35 -18.05 -0.47
CA ILE A 255 6.47 -18.06 -1.63
C ILE A 255 6.97 -19.17 -2.56
N ILE A 256 6.09 -20.14 -2.85
CA ILE A 256 6.36 -21.22 -3.80
C ILE A 256 5.67 -20.89 -5.12
N PHE A 257 6.38 -21.01 -6.23
CA PHE A 257 5.87 -20.75 -7.57
C PHE A 257 6.45 -21.73 -8.60
N GLU A 258 5.77 -21.87 -9.74
CA GLU A 258 6.17 -22.74 -10.85
C GLU A 258 6.67 -21.91 -12.03
N ILE A 259 7.80 -22.31 -12.60
CA ILE A 259 8.25 -21.87 -13.92
C ILE A 259 7.94 -22.98 -14.91
N LYS A 260 7.07 -22.70 -15.88
CA LYS A 260 6.68 -23.68 -16.90
C LYS A 260 7.71 -23.75 -18.03
N ARG A 261 7.73 -24.88 -18.74
CA ARG A 261 8.60 -25.09 -19.92
C ARG A 261 8.46 -24.01 -21.00
N SER A 262 7.29 -23.36 -21.10
CA SER A 262 7.05 -22.30 -22.07
C SER A 262 7.60 -20.93 -21.64
N GLN A 263 8.18 -20.81 -20.45
CA GLN A 263 8.51 -19.54 -19.80
C GLN A 263 10.01 -19.39 -19.50
N THR A 264 10.85 -20.29 -20.02
CA THR A 264 12.27 -20.38 -19.64
C THR A 264 13.08 -19.14 -20.04
N THR A 265 12.59 -18.33 -20.98
CA THR A 265 13.23 -17.08 -21.42
C THR A 265 12.57 -15.83 -20.83
N GLU A 266 11.55 -15.99 -19.98
CA GLU A 266 10.83 -14.85 -19.39
C GLU A 266 11.57 -14.30 -18.16
N HIS A 267 11.42 -13.00 -17.93
CA HIS A 267 11.83 -12.37 -16.69
C HIS A 267 10.75 -12.59 -15.62
N PHE A 268 11.14 -13.05 -14.43
CA PHE A 268 10.23 -13.31 -13.32
C PHE A 268 10.45 -12.29 -12.21
N HIS A 269 9.46 -11.43 -11.99
CA HIS A 269 9.41 -10.56 -10.82
C HIS A 269 8.41 -11.11 -9.80
N VAL A 270 8.89 -11.55 -8.64
CA VAL A 270 8.05 -12.07 -7.53
C VAL A 270 8.25 -11.18 -6.29
N PRO A 271 7.54 -10.04 -6.18
CA PRO A 271 7.69 -9.14 -5.06
C PRO A 271 6.97 -9.66 -3.81
N LEU A 272 7.43 -9.20 -2.65
CA LEU A 272 6.74 -9.34 -1.38
C LEU A 272 6.29 -7.95 -0.90
N LEU A 273 4.98 -7.75 -0.80
CA LEU A 273 4.40 -6.60 -0.13
C LEU A 273 4.03 -7.05 1.28
N HIS A 274 4.79 -6.58 2.26
CA HIS A 274 4.70 -7.07 3.63
C HIS A 274 4.22 -5.97 4.59
N SER A 275 3.29 -6.33 5.46
CA SER A 275 2.98 -5.63 6.70
C SER A 275 3.16 -6.60 7.87
N PRO A 276 3.26 -6.12 9.11
CA PRO A 276 3.44 -6.99 10.27
C PRO A 276 2.41 -8.13 10.41
N PHE A 277 1.19 -7.99 9.88
CA PHE A 277 0.13 -9.00 10.00
C PHE A 277 -0.49 -9.45 8.67
N SER A 278 0.06 -8.99 7.55
CA SER A 278 -0.38 -9.44 6.22
C SER A 278 0.78 -9.41 5.24
N PHE A 279 0.73 -10.27 4.24
CA PHE A 279 1.57 -10.07 3.07
C PHE A 279 0.79 -10.43 1.81
N THR A 280 1.19 -9.82 0.70
CA THR A 280 0.71 -10.17 -0.63
C THR A 280 1.90 -10.33 -1.57
N THR A 281 1.68 -11.14 -2.60
CA THR A 281 2.64 -11.35 -3.70
C THR A 281 1.86 -11.51 -4.99
N TYR A 282 2.56 -11.34 -6.10
CA TYR A 282 2.00 -11.54 -7.44
C TYR A 282 3.14 -11.88 -8.41
N ARG A 283 2.77 -12.27 -9.64
CA ARG A 283 3.72 -12.43 -10.74
C ARG A 283 3.79 -11.12 -11.54
N GLY A 284 4.90 -10.41 -11.43
CA GLY A 284 5.24 -9.27 -12.29
C GLY A 284 6.05 -9.69 -13.52
N SER A 285 6.11 -8.79 -14.49
CA SER A 285 6.96 -8.85 -15.69
C SER A 285 8.24 -8.03 -15.51
#